data_AF-A0A259NAI9-F1
#
_entry.id   AF-A0A259NAI9-F1
#
_cell.length_a   1.000
_cell.length_b   1.000
_cell.length_c   1.000
_cell.angle_alpha   90.00
_cell.angle_beta   90.00
_cell.angle_gamma   90.00
#
_symmetry.space_group_name_H-M   'P 1'
#
loop_
_entity.id
_entity.type
_entity.pdbx_description
1 polymer ?
#
loop_
_entity_poly.entity_id
_entity_poly.type
_entity_poly.pdbx_seq_one_letter_code
_entity_poly.pdbx_strand_id
1 'polypeptide(L)'
;MVWKKNTSPLAGSTQRQGFIKRYPDDQLGMWFTTNKTSNQGAGYSVPWIPHELAYWLTRLRCWQQKYNPISRPMPWLECVRTKLNETQRKNKGVNCFLFRDFGYEEPGNFTARLTDRLAAALYYSQPKGICLAELNGNSQHLSNYVSRYTPHSMRVSLITAYIVEFGLPIEVVMKIAGHSSIVMSIYYVKIAPAGLRHRFSEGEKIALKDKAYAAQWMIEQGRIDTVKSELISNSVQALNQLDGGLPAGSFLFRDYGFCPFAGTRCDDGGCAIDSKKYLPTPSGYMGSQNCIRCRHFVTGPAFMGGLLSLGNEISLSANHQFRHYDEIESGVRGVLEKINIMDEEEYLALKEGRRFDEGARNQLEAKLRKLRSESEAAAKKLDVLMCDIQSCAKLIKQCHALANEKCEGEDGEQRAQLIVQSGHELVFDVAETSYFHQLSEVCENAEIYESASADAAVMPRTQIIDRMVALNDLKHRLFYLDRRQQLVVGNQFTRLLLDRLKSWDRVDALMSGRILIKDLLGAEKITRRDLDSIFNSRVKSIGLEVVDGS
;
A
#
# COMPACT_ATOMS: atom_id res chain seq x y z
N MET A 1 7.00 -36.35 9.11
CA MET A 1 6.20 -37.53 8.66
C MET A 1 7.12 -38.45 7.88
N VAL A 2 6.87 -39.76 7.89
CA VAL A 2 7.70 -40.73 7.16
C VAL A 2 6.81 -41.55 6.23
N TRP A 3 7.16 -41.59 4.94
CA TRP A 3 6.46 -42.42 3.97
C TRP A 3 6.86 -43.88 4.13
N LYS A 4 5.86 -44.75 4.30
CA LYS A 4 6.04 -46.20 4.42
C LYS A 4 5.18 -46.91 3.37
N LYS A 5 5.68 -48.04 2.86
CA LYS A 5 4.91 -48.88 1.93
C LYS A 5 3.64 -49.36 2.63
N ASN A 6 2.49 -49.22 1.96
CA ASN A 6 1.22 -49.68 2.50
C ASN A 6 1.15 -51.21 2.39
N THR A 7 1.11 -51.90 3.53
CA THR A 7 1.04 -53.36 3.64
C THR A 7 -0.39 -53.87 3.90
N SER A 8 -1.39 -52.98 3.88
CA SER A 8 -2.80 -53.37 4.07
C SER A 8 -3.28 -54.29 2.95
N PRO A 9 -4.17 -55.26 3.22
CA PRO A 9 -4.81 -56.09 2.19
C PRO A 9 -5.56 -55.28 1.12
N LEU A 10 -5.94 -54.04 1.44
CA LEU A 10 -6.63 -53.12 0.51
C LEU A 10 -5.66 -52.23 -0.28
N ALA A 11 -4.35 -52.45 -0.20
CA ALA A 11 -3.39 -51.71 -1.01
C ALA A 11 -3.62 -52.02 -2.50
N GLY A 12 -3.76 -50.97 -3.32
CA GLY A 12 -3.97 -51.12 -4.77
C GLY A 12 -5.40 -51.42 -5.20
N SER A 13 -6.35 -51.56 -4.26
CA SER A 13 -7.77 -51.80 -4.58
C SER A 13 -8.48 -50.57 -5.18
N THR A 14 -7.85 -49.39 -5.12
CA THR A 14 -8.35 -48.15 -5.73
C THR A 14 -7.28 -47.52 -6.62
N GLN A 15 -7.69 -46.94 -7.76
CA GLN A 15 -6.75 -46.34 -8.72
C GLN A 15 -6.13 -45.01 -8.23
N ARG A 16 -6.75 -44.34 -7.27
CA ARG A 16 -6.33 -43.01 -6.77
C ARG A 16 -5.91 -43.14 -5.31
N GLN A 17 -4.63 -42.92 -5.05
CA GLN A 17 -4.00 -43.21 -3.76
C GLN A 17 -4.09 -42.02 -2.79
N GLY A 18 -4.88 -42.18 -1.72
CA GLY A 18 -4.86 -41.38 -0.49
C GLY A 18 -5.30 -39.91 -0.62
N PHE A 19 -5.83 -39.34 0.48
CA PHE A 19 -6.03 -37.89 0.55
C PHE A 19 -4.69 -37.15 0.62
N ILE A 20 -3.71 -37.66 1.38
CA ILE A 20 -2.36 -37.11 1.45
C ILE A 20 -1.52 -37.77 0.35
N LYS A 21 -0.89 -36.96 -0.50
CA LYS A 21 -0.10 -37.41 -1.64
C LYS A 21 1.36 -36.95 -1.52
N ARG A 22 2.29 -37.81 -1.92
CA ARG A 22 3.71 -37.49 -2.08
C ARG A 22 3.95 -36.96 -3.49
N TYR A 23 4.61 -35.81 -3.59
CA TYR A 23 5.10 -35.19 -4.82
C TYR A 23 6.63 -35.33 -4.91
N PRO A 24 7.27 -34.98 -6.05
CA PRO A 24 8.73 -34.91 -6.13
C PRO A 24 9.35 -34.11 -4.97
N ASP A 25 10.58 -34.44 -4.59
CA ASP A 25 11.32 -33.81 -3.47
C ASP A 25 10.64 -33.92 -2.10
N ASP A 26 9.90 -35.01 -1.87
CA ASP A 26 9.18 -35.26 -0.61
C ASP A 26 8.12 -34.20 -0.25
N GLN A 27 7.71 -33.37 -1.21
CA GLN A 27 6.65 -32.40 -1.04
C GLN A 27 5.30 -33.09 -0.77
N LEU A 28 4.49 -32.46 0.08
CA LEU A 28 3.19 -32.96 0.47
C LEU A 28 2.09 -32.24 -0.29
N GLY A 29 1.15 -32.99 -0.83
CA GLY A 29 -0.06 -32.45 -1.41
C GLY A 29 -1.31 -33.20 -0.98
N MET A 30 -2.44 -32.77 -1.52
CA MET A 30 -3.75 -33.35 -1.24
C MET A 30 -4.49 -33.76 -2.51
N TRP A 31 -5.27 -34.83 -2.42
CA TRP A 31 -6.20 -35.28 -3.45
C TRP A 31 -7.62 -35.16 -2.95
N PHE A 32 -8.44 -34.38 -3.66
CA PHE A 32 -9.87 -34.28 -3.38
C PHE A 32 -10.65 -35.24 -4.26
N THR A 33 -11.53 -36.03 -3.65
CA THR A 33 -12.44 -36.96 -4.34
C THR A 33 -13.68 -36.29 -4.91
N THR A 34 -13.82 -34.98 -4.72
CA THR A 34 -14.94 -34.21 -5.20
C THR A 34 -14.54 -32.78 -5.52
N ASN A 35 -15.08 -32.25 -6.61
CA ASN A 35 -15.05 -30.84 -6.94
C ASN A 35 -16.51 -30.34 -6.85
N LYS A 36 -16.76 -29.30 -6.04
CA LYS A 36 -18.13 -28.89 -5.68
C LYS A 36 -18.93 -28.38 -6.87
N THR A 37 -18.27 -27.94 -7.93
CA THR A 37 -18.91 -27.27 -9.07
C THR A 37 -18.58 -27.93 -10.42
N SER A 38 -17.86 -29.07 -10.44
CA SER A 38 -17.69 -29.85 -11.68
C SER A 38 -18.91 -30.75 -11.89
N ASN A 39 -19.58 -30.64 -13.03
CA ASN A 39 -20.79 -31.41 -13.36
C ASN A 39 -20.55 -32.94 -13.39
N GLN A 40 -19.29 -33.38 -13.55
CA GLN A 40 -18.93 -34.80 -13.67
C GLN A 40 -18.36 -35.40 -12.38
N GLY A 41 -18.18 -34.60 -11.32
CA GLY A 41 -17.71 -35.07 -10.01
C GLY A 41 -16.26 -35.55 -9.96
N ALA A 42 -15.44 -35.19 -10.95
CA ALA A 42 -14.02 -35.54 -11.04
C ALA A 42 -13.24 -34.95 -9.85
N GLY A 43 -12.37 -35.77 -9.26
CA GLY A 43 -11.43 -35.31 -8.26
C GLY A 43 -10.28 -34.51 -8.87
N TYR A 44 -9.51 -33.82 -8.03
CA TYR A 44 -8.36 -33.03 -8.46
C TYR A 44 -7.25 -33.08 -7.41
N SER A 45 -6.01 -32.85 -7.85
CA SER A 45 -4.84 -32.81 -6.95
C SER A 45 -4.44 -31.37 -6.68
N VAL A 46 -4.00 -31.10 -5.46
CA VAL A 46 -3.36 -29.85 -5.07
C VAL A 46 -1.96 -30.20 -4.54
N PRO A 47 -0.88 -29.65 -5.13
CA PRO A 47 0.50 -29.97 -4.72
C PRO A 47 0.92 -29.22 -3.44
N TRP A 48 0.01 -29.11 -2.46
CA TRP A 48 0.25 -28.43 -1.20
C TRP A 48 -0.72 -28.92 -0.13
N ILE A 49 -0.24 -29.03 1.12
CA ILE A 49 -1.06 -29.24 2.33
C ILE A 49 -0.33 -28.64 3.54
N PRO A 50 -1.03 -27.98 4.49
CA PRO A 50 -0.42 -27.59 5.76
C PRO A 50 0.12 -28.81 6.52
N HIS A 51 1.36 -28.74 7.00
CA HIS A 51 2.02 -29.85 7.70
C HIS A 51 1.23 -30.31 8.94
N GLU A 52 0.68 -29.37 9.71
CA GLU A 52 -0.19 -29.65 10.86
C GLU A 52 -1.45 -30.43 10.47
N LEU A 53 -2.09 -30.04 9.36
CA LEU A 53 -3.27 -30.74 8.86
C LEU A 53 -2.93 -32.17 8.46
N ALA A 54 -1.82 -32.36 7.75
CA ALA A 54 -1.37 -33.69 7.35
C ALA A 54 -1.03 -34.58 8.56
N TYR A 55 -0.46 -34.00 9.63
CA TYR A 55 -0.23 -34.70 10.89
C TYR A 55 -1.55 -35.19 11.52
N TRP A 56 -2.54 -34.31 11.69
CA TRP A 56 -3.83 -34.67 12.29
C TRP A 56 -4.62 -35.69 11.46
N LEU A 57 -4.60 -35.57 10.14
CA LEU A 57 -5.23 -36.55 9.24
C LEU A 57 -4.54 -37.91 9.30
N THR A 58 -3.22 -37.93 9.44
CA THR A 58 -2.46 -39.18 9.62
C THR A 58 -2.81 -39.84 10.95
N ARG A 59 -2.92 -39.06 12.04
CA ARG A 59 -3.37 -39.57 13.34
C ARG A 59 -4.78 -40.14 13.28
N LEU A 60 -5.71 -39.44 12.62
CA LEU A 60 -7.08 -39.91 12.44
C LEU A 60 -7.12 -41.21 11.64
N ARG A 61 -6.31 -41.33 10.58
CA ARG A 61 -6.20 -42.57 9.79
C ARG A 61 -5.72 -43.74 10.66
N CYS A 62 -4.65 -43.55 11.42
CA CYS A 62 -4.13 -44.60 12.30
C CYS A 62 -5.17 -45.02 13.36
N TRP A 63 -5.92 -44.06 13.89
CA TRP A 63 -7.01 -44.35 14.83
C TRP A 63 -8.13 -45.18 14.16
N GLN A 64 -8.58 -44.78 12.97
CA GLN A 64 -9.58 -45.53 12.20
C GLN A 64 -9.09 -46.94 11.86
N GLN A 65 -7.81 -47.11 11.48
CA GLN A 65 -7.24 -48.42 11.21
C GLN A 65 -7.23 -49.34 12.43
N LYS A 66 -6.95 -48.80 13.62
CA LYS A 66 -6.85 -49.58 14.86
C LYS A 66 -8.22 -49.93 15.43
N TYR A 67 -9.15 -48.97 15.45
CA TYR A 67 -10.41 -49.10 16.19
C TYR A 67 -11.65 -49.26 15.30
N ASN A 68 -11.59 -48.90 14.03
CA ASN A 68 -12.73 -48.96 13.10
C ASN A 68 -12.28 -49.47 11.71
N PRO A 69 -11.65 -50.65 11.63
CA PRO A 69 -11.07 -51.16 10.37
C PRO A 69 -12.15 -51.40 9.31
N ILE A 70 -11.75 -51.37 8.03
CA ILE A 70 -12.59 -51.73 6.90
C ILE A 70 -12.13 -53.06 6.29
N SER A 71 -13.08 -53.87 5.85
CA SER A 71 -12.82 -55.14 5.16
C SER A 71 -12.74 -54.98 3.64
N ARG A 72 -13.35 -53.91 3.09
CA ARG A 72 -13.39 -53.61 1.65
C ARG A 72 -13.46 -52.10 1.38
N PRO A 73 -13.12 -51.64 0.16
CA PRO A 73 -13.45 -50.28 -0.29
C PRO A 73 -14.96 -50.14 -0.46
N MET A 74 -15.53 -49.03 0.03
CA MET A 74 -16.98 -48.82 -0.02
C MET A 74 -17.40 -48.21 -1.37
N PRO A 75 -18.38 -48.81 -2.08
CA PRO A 75 -18.97 -48.20 -3.27
C PRO A 75 -19.84 -47.00 -2.94
N TRP A 76 -19.74 -45.94 -3.75
CA TRP A 76 -20.60 -44.76 -3.60
C TRP A 76 -22.09 -45.05 -3.84
N LEU A 77 -22.40 -46.12 -4.59
CA LEU A 77 -23.78 -46.57 -4.82
C LEU A 77 -24.45 -47.08 -3.53
N GLU A 78 -23.67 -47.68 -2.63
CA GLU A 78 -24.15 -48.21 -1.34
C GLU A 78 -24.23 -47.14 -0.25
N CYS A 79 -23.71 -45.93 -0.50
CA CYS A 79 -23.73 -44.85 0.47
C CYS A 79 -25.15 -44.24 0.56
N VAL A 80 -25.76 -44.30 1.74
CA VAL A 80 -27.11 -43.79 1.99
C VAL A 80 -27.05 -42.30 2.35
N ARG A 81 -26.00 -41.88 3.08
CA ARG A 81 -25.81 -40.51 3.58
C ARG A 81 -25.22 -39.56 2.55
N THR A 82 -25.76 -39.54 1.33
CA THR A 82 -25.28 -38.64 0.26
C THR A 82 -26.44 -37.91 -0.41
N LYS A 83 -26.21 -36.65 -0.79
CA LYS A 83 -27.13 -35.86 -1.62
C LYS A 83 -26.86 -36.02 -3.13
N LEU A 84 -26.13 -37.05 -3.52
CA LEU A 84 -25.73 -37.29 -4.91
C LEU A 84 -26.75 -38.16 -5.63
N ASN A 85 -26.98 -37.89 -6.92
CA ASN A 85 -27.80 -38.74 -7.78
C ASN A 85 -27.04 -40.02 -8.21
N GLU A 86 -27.76 -40.99 -8.77
CA GLU A 86 -27.19 -42.31 -9.10
C GLU A 86 -26.03 -42.20 -10.11
N THR A 87 -26.17 -41.37 -11.14
CA THR A 87 -25.11 -41.12 -12.14
C THR A 87 -23.84 -40.56 -11.49
N GLN A 88 -23.96 -39.60 -10.56
CA GLN A 88 -22.83 -39.05 -9.82
C GLN A 88 -22.17 -40.08 -8.91
N ARG A 89 -22.95 -40.95 -8.26
CA ARG A 89 -22.42 -42.05 -7.42
C ARG A 89 -21.64 -43.05 -8.26
N LYS A 90 -22.17 -43.43 -9.43
CA LYS A 90 -21.51 -44.33 -10.38
C LYS A 90 -20.16 -43.76 -10.85
N ASN A 91 -20.13 -42.46 -11.19
CA ASN A 91 -18.88 -41.79 -11.62
C ASN A 91 -17.82 -41.69 -10.52
N LYS A 92 -18.21 -41.70 -9.24
CA LYS A 92 -17.27 -41.66 -8.12
C LYS A 92 -16.66 -43.02 -7.77
N GLY A 93 -17.27 -44.12 -8.18
CA GLY A 93 -16.74 -45.48 -8.03
C GLY A 93 -16.68 -45.96 -6.58
N VAL A 94 -15.49 -46.39 -6.14
CA VAL A 94 -15.23 -46.97 -4.80
C VAL A 94 -14.18 -46.17 -4.04
N ASN A 95 -14.37 -45.98 -2.72
CA ASN A 95 -13.46 -45.20 -1.87
C ASN A 95 -13.28 -45.82 -0.47
N CYS A 96 -12.14 -45.53 0.15
CA CYS A 96 -11.91 -45.78 1.57
C CYS A 96 -12.06 -44.46 2.34
N PHE A 97 -13.19 -44.24 3.01
CA PHE A 97 -13.48 -42.97 3.67
C PHE A 97 -12.69 -42.80 4.99
N LEU A 98 -12.10 -41.63 5.19
CA LEU A 98 -11.35 -41.30 6.40
C LEU A 98 -12.26 -40.80 7.53
N PHE A 99 -13.22 -39.93 7.19
CA PHE A 99 -14.16 -39.35 8.13
C PHE A 99 -15.38 -40.26 8.27
N ARG A 100 -15.23 -41.37 9.00
CA ARG A 100 -16.29 -42.35 9.27
C ARG A 100 -16.70 -42.33 10.73
N ASP A 101 -17.97 -42.62 10.98
CA ASP A 101 -18.47 -42.88 12.33
C ASP A 101 -18.00 -44.26 12.80
N PHE A 102 -17.83 -44.42 14.12
CA PHE A 102 -17.45 -45.70 14.70
C PHE A 102 -18.51 -46.77 14.38
N GLY A 103 -18.08 -47.92 13.86
CA GLY A 103 -18.97 -49.00 13.44
C GLY A 103 -19.60 -48.82 12.05
N TYR A 104 -19.30 -47.72 11.34
CA TYR A 104 -19.81 -47.46 10.00
C TYR A 104 -18.69 -47.43 8.94
N GLU A 105 -19.03 -47.87 7.73
CA GLU A 105 -18.16 -47.79 6.55
C GLU A 105 -18.36 -46.49 5.76
N GLU A 106 -19.53 -45.85 5.86
CA GLU A 106 -19.86 -44.58 5.18
C GLU A 106 -19.49 -43.34 6.00
N PRO A 107 -19.32 -42.16 5.35
CA PRO A 107 -19.11 -40.90 6.05
C PRO A 107 -20.30 -40.48 6.93
N GLY A 108 -20.01 -39.90 8.10
CA GLY A 108 -21.00 -39.28 8.97
C GLY A 108 -21.49 -37.91 8.48
N ASN A 109 -22.48 -37.34 9.18
CA ASN A 109 -22.87 -35.94 8.96
C ASN A 109 -21.98 -35.01 9.81
N PHE A 110 -21.09 -34.26 9.14
CA PHE A 110 -20.08 -33.44 9.81
C PHE A 110 -20.49 -31.98 10.01
N THR A 111 -21.52 -31.49 9.32
CA THR A 111 -21.86 -30.06 9.34
C THR A 111 -22.24 -29.60 10.75
N ALA A 112 -23.18 -30.30 11.41
CA ALA A 112 -23.59 -29.97 12.78
C ALA A 112 -22.42 -30.09 13.78
N ARG A 113 -21.64 -31.18 13.68
CA ARG A 113 -20.50 -31.45 14.56
C ARG A 113 -19.40 -30.39 14.44
N LEU A 114 -19.19 -29.85 13.24
CA LEU A 114 -18.22 -28.80 13.00
C LEU A 114 -18.72 -27.45 13.55
N THR A 115 -20.01 -27.16 13.41
CA THR A 115 -20.64 -25.96 13.99
C THR A 115 -20.45 -25.91 15.50
N ASP A 116 -20.81 -26.98 16.21
CA ASP A 116 -20.71 -27.04 17.68
C ASP A 116 -19.26 -26.93 18.17
N ARG A 117 -18.33 -27.62 17.48
CA ARG A 117 -16.89 -27.55 17.80
C ARG A 117 -16.29 -26.18 17.51
N LEU A 118 -16.72 -25.53 16.43
CA LEU A 118 -16.30 -24.17 16.12
C LEU A 118 -16.81 -23.20 17.18
N ALA A 119 -18.08 -23.31 17.59
CA ALA A 119 -18.66 -22.48 18.64
C ALA A 119 -17.93 -22.68 19.98
N ALA A 120 -17.64 -23.92 20.36
CA ALA A 120 -16.85 -24.22 21.55
C ALA A 120 -15.43 -23.65 21.46
N ALA A 121 -14.74 -23.84 20.32
CA ALA A 121 -13.41 -23.28 20.12
C ALA A 121 -13.40 -21.76 20.25
N LEU A 122 -14.37 -21.08 19.62
CA LEU A 122 -14.54 -19.63 19.71
C LEU A 122 -14.84 -19.19 21.14
N TYR A 123 -15.68 -19.91 21.88
CA TYR A 123 -15.98 -19.60 23.28
C TYR A 123 -14.73 -19.65 24.16
N TYR A 124 -13.88 -20.66 24.00
CA TYR A 124 -12.65 -20.80 24.79
C TYR A 124 -11.52 -19.88 24.30
N SER A 125 -11.54 -19.46 23.03
CA SER A 125 -10.53 -18.55 22.47
C SER A 125 -10.95 -17.07 22.48
N GLN A 126 -12.16 -16.73 22.94
CA GLN A 126 -12.64 -15.35 22.86
C GLN A 126 -11.91 -14.42 23.85
N PRO A 127 -11.45 -13.23 23.40
CA PRO A 127 -10.83 -12.25 24.29
C PRO A 127 -11.82 -11.65 25.30
N LYS A 128 -11.33 -11.22 26.46
CA LYS A 128 -12.13 -10.47 27.44
C LYS A 128 -12.83 -9.27 26.75
N GLY A 129 -14.15 -9.20 26.83
CA GLY A 129 -14.97 -8.10 26.27
C GLY A 129 -15.42 -8.28 24.81
N ILE A 130 -15.15 -9.41 24.14
CA ILE A 130 -15.77 -9.76 22.87
C ILE A 130 -16.47 -11.12 23.01
N CYS A 131 -17.78 -11.15 22.73
CA CYS A 131 -18.55 -12.38 22.67
C CYS A 131 -18.47 -12.96 21.26
N LEU A 132 -17.70 -14.04 21.07
CA LEU A 132 -17.62 -14.77 19.79
C LEU A 132 -18.57 -15.98 19.79
N ALA A 133 -18.84 -16.54 20.96
CA ALA A 133 -19.78 -17.62 21.17
C ALA A 133 -20.34 -17.56 22.60
N GLU A 134 -21.52 -18.15 22.79
CA GLU A 134 -22.25 -18.22 24.05
C GLU A 134 -22.40 -19.68 24.48
N LEU A 135 -22.45 -19.90 25.79
CA LEU A 135 -22.72 -21.21 26.38
C LEU A 135 -24.12 -21.19 27.01
N ASN A 136 -25.04 -21.93 26.41
CA ASN A 136 -26.42 -22.06 26.87
C ASN A 136 -26.62 -23.42 27.54
N GLY A 137 -26.30 -23.50 28.83
CA GLY A 137 -26.46 -24.71 29.64
C GLY A 137 -25.14 -25.31 30.12
N ASN A 138 -25.09 -26.64 30.27
CA ASN A 138 -23.93 -27.32 30.83
C ASN A 138 -22.74 -27.36 29.84
N SER A 139 -21.55 -27.01 30.31
CA SER A 139 -20.29 -26.94 29.54
C SER A 139 -19.80 -28.30 29.03
N GLN A 140 -20.33 -29.41 29.57
CA GLN A 140 -19.95 -30.76 29.16
C GLN A 140 -20.53 -31.18 27.81
N HIS A 141 -21.60 -30.52 27.34
CA HIS A 141 -22.24 -30.84 26.06
C HIS A 141 -21.87 -29.81 24.98
N LEU A 142 -21.22 -30.28 23.92
CA LEU A 142 -20.81 -29.47 22.77
C LEU A 142 -21.98 -28.73 22.08
N SER A 143 -23.18 -29.30 22.09
CA SER A 143 -24.39 -28.70 21.51
C SER A 143 -24.86 -27.42 22.20
N ASN A 144 -24.37 -27.15 23.42
CA ASN A 144 -24.77 -25.99 24.20
C ASN A 144 -23.96 -24.73 23.82
N TYR A 145 -22.91 -24.88 23.02
CA TYR A 145 -22.14 -23.75 22.51
C TYR A 145 -22.77 -23.22 21.22
N VAL A 146 -23.12 -21.94 21.22
CA VAL A 146 -23.78 -21.29 20.09
C VAL A 146 -22.92 -20.12 19.62
N SER A 147 -22.69 -20.03 18.31
CA SER A 147 -21.96 -18.91 17.71
C SER A 147 -22.72 -18.36 16.51
N ARG A 148 -22.64 -17.04 16.32
CA ARG A 148 -23.11 -16.37 15.10
C ARG A 148 -22.20 -16.68 13.90
N TYR A 149 -20.97 -17.13 14.17
CA TYR A 149 -19.99 -17.51 13.14
C TYR A 149 -20.17 -18.98 12.79
N THR A 150 -20.70 -19.22 11.60
CA THR A 150 -20.89 -20.58 11.08
C THR A 150 -19.62 -21.05 10.35
N PRO A 151 -19.42 -22.37 10.17
CA PRO A 151 -18.35 -22.88 9.31
C PRO A 151 -18.43 -22.32 7.87
N HIS A 152 -19.65 -22.02 7.40
CA HIS A 152 -19.84 -21.38 6.10
C HIS A 152 -19.30 -19.95 6.10
N SER A 153 -19.69 -19.10 7.06
CA SER A 153 -19.21 -17.71 7.12
C SER A 153 -17.70 -17.64 7.33
N MET A 154 -17.12 -18.49 8.20
CA MET A 154 -15.68 -18.57 8.40
C MET A 154 -14.92 -18.91 7.12
N ARG A 155 -15.43 -19.87 6.34
CA ARG A 155 -14.84 -20.24 5.06
C ARG A 155 -14.87 -19.09 4.06
N VAL A 156 -15.99 -18.37 3.98
CA VAL A 156 -16.12 -17.21 3.10
C VAL A 156 -15.11 -16.13 3.47
N SER A 157 -15.06 -15.73 4.74
CA SER A 157 -14.13 -14.72 5.24
C SER A 157 -12.67 -15.11 5.00
N LEU A 158 -12.31 -16.39 5.18
CA LEU A 158 -10.94 -16.86 4.93
C LEU A 158 -10.56 -16.78 3.44
N ILE A 159 -11.47 -17.13 2.53
CA ILE A 159 -11.24 -17.00 1.09
C ILE A 159 -11.06 -15.52 0.71
N THR A 160 -11.90 -14.64 1.26
CA THR A 160 -11.77 -13.19 1.06
C THR A 160 -10.42 -12.68 1.56
N ALA A 161 -10.00 -13.06 2.76
CA ALA A 161 -8.71 -12.66 3.32
C ALA A 161 -7.54 -13.14 2.45
N TYR A 162 -7.55 -14.40 1.99
CA TYR A 162 -6.50 -14.91 1.11
C TYR A 162 -6.35 -14.11 -0.19
N ILE A 163 -7.46 -13.73 -0.82
CA ILE A 163 -7.42 -13.00 -2.09
C ILE A 163 -7.13 -11.51 -1.85
N VAL A 164 -7.82 -10.89 -0.90
CA VAL A 164 -7.81 -9.44 -0.71
C VAL A 164 -6.66 -9.02 0.19
N GLU A 165 -6.45 -9.64 1.35
CA GLU A 165 -5.42 -9.20 2.30
C GLU A 165 -4.05 -9.78 1.96
N PHE A 166 -3.99 -11.06 1.60
CA PHE A 166 -2.73 -11.76 1.33
C PHE A 166 -2.33 -11.76 -0.15
N GLY A 167 -3.16 -11.21 -1.05
CA GLY A 167 -2.83 -11.06 -2.47
C GLY A 167 -2.64 -12.39 -3.22
N LEU A 168 -3.18 -13.51 -2.72
CA LEU A 168 -3.03 -14.80 -3.39
C LEU A 168 -3.79 -14.80 -4.71
N PRO A 169 -3.17 -15.28 -5.82
CA PRO A 169 -3.86 -15.43 -7.09
C PRO A 169 -5.13 -16.26 -6.95
N ILE A 170 -6.21 -15.82 -7.59
CA ILE A 170 -7.53 -16.46 -7.46
C ILE A 170 -7.50 -17.94 -7.87
N GLU A 171 -6.66 -18.28 -8.85
CA GLU A 171 -6.42 -19.65 -9.31
C GLU A 171 -5.85 -20.57 -8.23
N VAL A 172 -5.03 -20.04 -7.32
CA VAL A 172 -4.47 -20.77 -6.18
C VAL A 172 -5.56 -21.01 -5.14
N VAL A 173 -6.32 -19.97 -4.82
CA VAL A 173 -7.42 -20.05 -3.84
C VAL A 173 -8.55 -20.94 -4.33
N MET A 174 -8.83 -20.97 -5.64
CA MET A 174 -9.79 -21.87 -6.27
C MET A 174 -9.45 -23.34 -6.05
N LYS A 175 -8.15 -23.70 -6.13
CA LYS A 175 -7.68 -25.07 -5.84
C LYS A 175 -7.92 -25.45 -4.38
N ILE A 176 -7.78 -24.52 -3.44
CA ILE A 176 -8.02 -24.80 -2.01
C ILE A 176 -9.53 -24.86 -1.72
N ALA A 177 -10.30 -23.95 -2.29
CA ALA A 177 -11.74 -23.86 -2.09
C ALA A 177 -12.51 -24.96 -2.84
N GLY A 178 -11.93 -25.58 -3.86
CA GLY A 178 -12.60 -26.56 -4.72
C GLY A 178 -13.73 -25.94 -5.54
N HIS A 179 -13.55 -24.70 -5.99
CA HIS A 179 -14.42 -24.03 -6.95
C HIS A 179 -13.83 -24.23 -8.35
N SER A 180 -14.52 -24.98 -9.20
CA SER A 180 -14.20 -25.11 -10.64
C SER A 180 -14.60 -23.87 -11.45
N SER A 181 -15.54 -23.06 -10.95
CA SER A 181 -15.94 -21.81 -11.59
C SER A 181 -15.28 -20.62 -10.89
N ILE A 182 -14.63 -19.76 -11.67
CA ILE A 182 -14.04 -18.52 -11.18
C ILE A 182 -15.09 -17.57 -10.58
N VAL A 183 -16.31 -17.57 -11.15
CA VAL A 183 -17.44 -16.74 -10.70
C VAL A 183 -17.78 -16.99 -9.24
N MET A 184 -17.75 -18.25 -8.81
CA MET A 184 -18.01 -18.63 -7.42
C MET A 184 -16.93 -18.13 -6.46
N SER A 185 -15.69 -17.98 -6.92
CA SER A 185 -14.59 -17.42 -6.11
C SER A 185 -14.62 -15.89 -6.10
N ILE A 186 -14.95 -15.25 -7.22
CA ILE A 186 -15.16 -13.80 -7.32
C ILE A 186 -16.31 -13.35 -6.42
N TYR A 187 -17.36 -14.15 -6.25
CA TYR A 187 -18.46 -13.84 -5.33
C TYR A 187 -18.00 -13.54 -3.89
N TYR A 188 -16.87 -14.11 -3.47
CA TYR A 188 -16.27 -13.91 -2.16
C TYR A 188 -15.32 -12.71 -2.10
N VAL A 189 -14.97 -12.11 -3.23
CA VAL A 189 -14.13 -10.92 -3.34
C VAL A 189 -15.03 -9.68 -3.37
N LYS A 190 -15.66 -9.37 -2.24
CA LYS A 190 -16.42 -8.13 -2.08
C LYS A 190 -15.51 -7.06 -1.48
N ILE A 191 -14.84 -6.31 -2.34
CA ILE A 191 -14.03 -5.15 -1.94
C ILE A 191 -14.95 -3.92 -1.91
N ALA A 192 -14.86 -3.11 -0.86
CA ALA A 192 -15.58 -1.85 -0.80
C ALA A 192 -15.01 -0.86 -1.84
N PRO A 193 -15.84 -0.03 -2.50
CA PRO A 193 -15.37 0.87 -3.57
C PRO A 193 -14.22 1.81 -3.18
N ALA A 194 -14.17 2.28 -1.92
CA ALA A 194 -13.11 3.17 -1.45
C ALA A 194 -11.75 2.45 -1.28
N GLY A 195 -11.75 1.26 -0.67
CA GLY A 195 -10.54 0.44 -0.56
C GLY A 195 -10.03 -0.03 -1.93
N LEU A 196 -10.92 -0.16 -2.91
CA LEU A 196 -10.54 -0.43 -4.30
C LEU A 196 -9.76 0.74 -4.91
N ARG A 197 -10.24 1.97 -4.77
CA ARG A 197 -9.56 3.18 -5.29
C ARG A 197 -8.17 3.37 -4.70
N HIS A 198 -8.03 3.23 -3.38
CA HIS A 198 -6.73 3.34 -2.72
C HIS A 198 -5.74 2.30 -3.25
N ARG A 199 -6.18 1.04 -3.36
CA ARG A 199 -5.32 -0.05 -3.88
C ARG A 199 -4.95 0.14 -5.35
N PHE A 200 -5.85 0.69 -6.16
CA PHE A 200 -5.51 1.07 -7.53
C PHE A 200 -4.45 2.17 -7.55
N SER A 201 -4.58 3.20 -6.71
CA SER A 201 -3.60 4.29 -6.64
C SER A 201 -2.22 3.80 -6.17
N GLU A 202 -2.15 3.03 -5.08
CA GLU A 202 -0.88 2.46 -4.61
C GLU A 202 -0.29 1.48 -5.63
N GLY A 203 -1.13 0.63 -6.22
CA GLY A 203 -0.74 -0.33 -7.26
C GLY A 203 -0.23 0.35 -8.53
N GLU A 204 -0.81 1.48 -8.92
CA GLU A 204 -0.36 2.30 -10.04
C GLU A 204 1.02 2.91 -9.79
N LYS A 205 1.26 3.44 -8.58
CA LYS A 205 2.59 3.94 -8.18
C LYS A 205 3.65 2.83 -8.23
N ILE A 206 3.34 1.64 -7.72
CA ILE A 206 4.25 0.49 -7.78
C ILE A 206 4.51 0.07 -9.23
N ALA A 207 3.48 0.01 -10.08
CA ALA A 207 3.63 -0.32 -11.49
C ALA A 207 4.49 0.70 -12.25
N LEU A 208 4.37 2.00 -11.91
CA LEU A 208 5.23 3.05 -12.46
C LEU A 208 6.69 2.89 -12.01
N LYS A 209 6.92 2.57 -10.73
CA LYS A 209 8.26 2.25 -10.21
C LYS A 209 8.88 1.07 -10.96
N ASP A 210 8.15 -0.03 -11.12
CA ASP A 210 8.65 -1.23 -11.81
C ASP A 210 9.00 -0.94 -13.28
N LYS A 211 8.26 -0.04 -13.93
CA LYS A 211 8.58 0.44 -15.28
C LYS A 211 9.87 1.24 -15.35
N ALA A 212 10.12 2.11 -14.36
CA ALA A 212 11.38 2.83 -14.28
C ALA A 212 12.57 1.86 -14.17
N TYR A 213 12.46 0.80 -13.35
CA TYR A 213 13.48 -0.27 -13.29
C TYR A 213 13.61 -1.04 -14.59
N ALA A 214 12.51 -1.37 -15.26
CA ALA A 214 12.57 -2.06 -16.54
C ALA A 214 13.28 -1.20 -17.60
N ALA A 215 13.01 0.11 -17.64
CA ALA A 215 13.68 1.04 -18.52
C ALA A 215 15.17 1.17 -18.19
N GLN A 216 15.53 1.29 -16.90
CA GLN A 216 16.92 1.27 -16.43
C GLN A 216 17.64 0.01 -16.90
N TRP A 217 17.05 -1.17 -16.66
CA TRP A 217 17.62 -2.45 -17.07
C TRP A 217 17.87 -2.52 -18.59
N MET A 218 16.92 -2.04 -19.41
CA MET A 218 17.11 -1.99 -20.86
C MET A 218 18.28 -1.09 -21.27
N ILE A 219 18.43 0.07 -20.64
CA ILE A 219 19.51 1.03 -20.93
C ILE A 219 20.86 0.46 -20.49
N GLU A 220 20.94 -0.16 -19.31
CA GLU A 220 22.17 -0.80 -18.80
C GLU A 220 22.63 -1.97 -19.70
N GLN A 221 21.71 -2.64 -20.38
CA GLN A 221 22.01 -3.68 -21.39
C GLN A 221 22.40 -3.10 -22.76
N GLY A 222 22.62 -1.79 -22.87
CA GLY A 222 23.01 -1.12 -24.12
C GLY A 222 21.89 -1.00 -25.15
N ARG A 223 20.62 -1.25 -24.75
CA ARG A 223 19.45 -1.20 -25.64
C ARG A 223 18.76 0.16 -25.64
N ILE A 224 19.51 1.24 -25.40
CA ILE A 224 18.95 2.60 -25.31
C ILE A 224 18.21 3.03 -26.57
N ASP A 225 18.67 2.60 -27.75
CA ASP A 225 18.01 2.91 -29.04
C ASP A 225 16.56 2.41 -29.10
N THR A 226 16.24 1.33 -28.38
CA THR A 226 14.87 0.83 -28.32
C THR A 226 13.95 1.73 -27.49
N VAL A 227 14.49 2.38 -26.46
CA VAL A 227 13.73 3.24 -25.53
C VAL A 227 13.85 4.72 -25.92
N LYS A 228 14.77 5.08 -26.83
CA LYS A 228 15.06 6.48 -27.21
C LYS A 228 13.84 7.29 -27.65
N SER A 229 12.87 6.65 -28.31
CA SER A 229 11.61 7.28 -28.71
C SER A 229 10.64 7.53 -27.55
N GLU A 230 10.93 7.04 -26.36
CA GLU A 230 10.17 7.23 -25.11
C GLU A 230 10.90 8.20 -24.16
N LEU A 231 12.05 8.74 -24.57
CA LEU A 231 12.86 9.65 -23.75
C LEU A 231 12.55 11.11 -24.08
N ILE A 232 12.56 11.91 -23.02
CA ILE A 232 12.34 13.34 -23.03
C ILE A 232 13.54 14.00 -22.35
N SER A 233 13.98 15.12 -22.89
CA SER A 233 14.99 15.96 -22.27
C SER A 233 14.64 17.43 -22.43
N ASN A 234 15.22 18.25 -21.57
CA ASN A 234 15.16 19.70 -21.70
C ASN A 234 15.90 20.23 -22.94
N SER A 235 16.80 19.43 -23.53
CA SER A 235 17.54 19.78 -24.75
C SER A 235 17.53 18.66 -25.78
N VAL A 236 17.25 18.99 -27.04
CA VAL A 236 17.36 18.06 -28.18
C VAL A 236 18.80 17.54 -28.33
N GLN A 237 19.80 18.34 -27.98
CA GLN A 237 21.20 17.94 -28.04
C GLN A 237 21.52 16.82 -27.04
N ALA A 238 20.87 16.81 -25.87
CA ALA A 238 21.08 15.76 -24.88
C ALA A 238 20.52 14.42 -25.37
N LEU A 239 19.35 14.41 -26.03
CA LEU A 239 18.80 13.20 -26.64
C LEU A 239 19.65 12.69 -27.81
N ASN A 240 20.19 13.59 -28.62
CA ASN A 240 21.05 13.23 -29.75
C ASN A 240 22.41 12.67 -29.31
N GLN A 241 22.87 12.98 -28.10
CA GLN A 241 24.10 12.43 -27.53
C GLN A 241 23.92 11.03 -26.93
N LEU A 242 22.67 10.58 -26.73
CA LEU A 242 22.33 9.24 -26.30
C LEU A 242 22.37 8.28 -27.51
N ASP A 243 23.57 7.96 -27.97
CA ASP A 243 23.79 6.87 -28.93
C ASP A 243 24.40 5.67 -28.20
N GLY A 244 24.20 4.45 -28.71
CA GLY A 244 24.66 3.18 -28.11
C GLY A 244 26.17 3.04 -27.87
N GLY A 245 26.97 4.08 -28.12
CA GLY A 245 28.39 4.15 -27.81
C GLY A 245 28.73 4.62 -26.38
N LEU A 246 27.76 5.11 -25.60
CA LEU A 246 28.01 5.50 -24.20
C LEU A 246 28.11 4.25 -23.29
N PRO A 247 29.20 4.09 -22.52
CA PRO A 247 29.31 2.98 -21.59
C PRO A 247 28.20 3.03 -20.53
N ALA A 248 27.59 1.88 -20.23
CA ALA A 248 26.49 1.75 -19.28
C ALA A 248 26.80 2.35 -17.89
N GLY A 249 28.06 2.28 -17.44
CA GLY A 249 28.50 2.87 -16.17
C GLY A 249 28.53 4.41 -16.12
N SER A 250 28.26 5.10 -17.23
CA SER A 250 28.20 6.56 -17.29
C SER A 250 26.82 7.11 -16.89
N PHE A 251 25.80 6.25 -16.88
CA PHE A 251 24.44 6.63 -16.51
C PHE A 251 24.28 6.62 -14.99
N LEU A 252 23.76 7.71 -14.45
CA LEU A 252 23.29 7.79 -13.06
C LEU A 252 21.77 7.79 -13.07
N PHE A 253 21.16 6.70 -12.61
CA PHE A 253 19.72 6.52 -12.54
C PHE A 253 19.14 7.03 -11.22
N ARG A 254 17.91 7.53 -11.32
CA ARG A 254 17.04 7.94 -10.22
C ARG A 254 15.60 7.57 -10.60
N ASP A 255 14.68 7.56 -9.64
CA ASP A 255 13.29 7.16 -9.92
C ASP A 255 12.56 8.10 -10.90
N TYR A 256 13.01 9.36 -10.98
CA TYR A 256 12.41 10.39 -11.83
C TYR A 256 13.12 10.59 -13.17
N GLY A 257 14.20 9.85 -13.43
CA GLY A 257 14.96 9.91 -14.69
C GLY A 257 16.44 9.62 -14.46
N PHE A 258 17.28 9.93 -15.45
CA PHE A 258 18.71 9.63 -15.37
C PHE A 258 19.60 10.73 -15.97
N CYS A 259 20.87 10.70 -15.59
CA CYS A 259 21.91 11.58 -16.12
C CYS A 259 22.93 10.76 -16.92
N PRO A 260 23.19 11.08 -18.19
CA PRO A 260 24.17 10.36 -19.01
C PRO A 260 25.65 10.68 -18.67
N PHE A 261 25.88 11.65 -17.79
CA PHE A 261 27.23 12.11 -17.42
C PHE A 261 27.56 11.84 -15.94
N ALA A 262 26.87 10.91 -15.29
CA ALA A 262 27.07 10.54 -13.88
C ALA A 262 27.09 11.73 -12.90
N GLY A 263 26.39 12.84 -13.20
CA GLY A 263 26.36 14.04 -12.36
C GLY A 263 27.62 14.91 -12.39
N THR A 264 28.55 14.67 -13.32
CA THR A 264 29.83 15.42 -13.42
C THR A 264 29.71 16.73 -14.19
N ARG A 265 28.67 16.89 -15.01
CA ARG A 265 28.44 18.04 -15.91
C ARG A 265 27.31 18.96 -15.43
N CYS A 266 27.23 19.19 -14.13
CA CYS A 266 26.30 20.17 -13.56
C CYS A 266 26.74 21.61 -13.85
N ASP A 267 28.03 21.86 -14.03
CA ASP A 267 28.60 23.21 -14.24
C ASP A 267 28.24 23.83 -15.60
N ASP A 268 27.80 23.03 -16.57
CA ASP A 268 27.27 23.51 -17.84
C ASP A 268 25.79 23.15 -18.03
N GLY A 269 25.11 22.63 -17.01
CA GLY A 269 23.74 22.13 -17.16
C GLY A 269 22.65 23.19 -17.29
N GLY A 270 22.96 24.47 -17.18
CA GLY A 270 22.02 25.60 -17.20
C GLY A 270 21.74 26.17 -18.60
N CYS A 271 21.23 27.41 -18.63
CA CYS A 271 20.89 28.10 -19.87
C CYS A 271 22.14 28.49 -20.68
N ALA A 272 21.97 28.61 -22.00
CA ALA A 272 23.03 29.05 -22.90
C ALA A 272 23.29 30.55 -22.73
N ILE A 273 24.57 30.92 -22.56
CA ILE A 273 25.05 32.31 -22.61
C ILE A 273 25.33 32.68 -24.08
N ASP A 274 25.86 31.73 -24.83
CA ASP A 274 26.21 31.81 -26.25
C ASP A 274 26.10 30.41 -26.87
N SER A 275 26.24 30.30 -28.19
CA SER A 275 26.11 29.08 -29.01
C SER A 275 26.91 27.87 -28.49
N LYS A 276 27.97 28.09 -27.69
CA LYS A 276 28.87 27.05 -27.16
C LYS A 276 29.13 27.12 -25.65
N LYS A 277 28.59 28.12 -24.93
CA LYS A 277 28.84 28.31 -23.49
C LYS A 277 27.52 28.30 -22.71
N TYR A 278 27.51 27.55 -21.62
CA TYR A 278 26.34 27.37 -20.78
C TYR A 278 26.68 27.70 -19.34
N LEU A 279 25.68 28.19 -18.60
CA LEU A 279 25.77 28.43 -17.17
C LEU A 279 25.67 27.11 -16.38
N PRO A 280 26.09 27.10 -15.10
CA PRO A 280 25.82 25.99 -14.21
C PRO A 280 24.31 25.80 -14.03
N THR A 281 23.92 24.57 -13.70
CA THR A 281 22.54 24.25 -13.34
C THR A 281 22.11 25.15 -12.17
N PRO A 282 20.97 25.87 -12.29
CA PRO A 282 20.46 26.68 -11.19
C PRO A 282 20.23 25.84 -9.94
N SER A 283 20.77 26.28 -8.81
CA SER A 283 20.51 25.61 -7.54
C SER A 283 19.03 25.72 -7.18
N GLY A 284 18.45 24.61 -6.70
CA GLY A 284 17.03 24.52 -6.39
C GLY A 284 16.75 23.69 -5.14
N TYR A 285 15.60 23.03 -5.13
CA TYR A 285 15.20 22.13 -4.04
C TYR A 285 16.27 21.08 -3.73
N MET A 286 16.85 20.46 -4.77
CA MET A 286 17.91 19.44 -4.66
C MET A 286 19.33 20.05 -4.53
N GLY A 287 19.45 21.35 -4.26
CA GLY A 287 20.73 22.05 -4.25
C GLY A 287 21.33 22.17 -5.65
N SER A 288 22.65 21.97 -5.78
CA SER A 288 23.39 22.14 -7.04
C SER A 288 23.08 21.09 -8.10
N GLN A 289 22.59 19.90 -7.70
CA GLN A 289 22.19 18.83 -8.61
C GLN A 289 20.71 18.91 -8.98
N ASN A 290 20.25 20.09 -9.42
CA ASN A 290 18.84 20.31 -9.77
C ASN A 290 18.49 19.72 -11.15
N CYS A 291 18.40 18.39 -11.23
CA CYS A 291 18.25 17.64 -12.48
C CYS A 291 17.05 18.08 -13.32
N ILE A 292 15.91 18.40 -12.71
CA ILE A 292 14.70 18.84 -13.44
C ILE A 292 14.91 20.10 -14.28
N ARG A 293 15.89 20.93 -13.92
CA ARG A 293 16.28 22.16 -14.66
C ARG A 293 17.59 22.00 -15.41
N CYS A 294 18.20 20.83 -15.37
CA CYS A 294 19.42 20.53 -16.09
C CYS A 294 19.10 20.17 -17.55
N ARG A 295 19.89 20.73 -18.48
CA ARG A 295 19.76 20.46 -19.92
C ARG A 295 20.11 19.02 -20.29
N HIS A 296 20.99 18.39 -19.51
CA HIS A 296 21.51 17.03 -19.75
C HIS A 296 20.60 15.95 -19.15
N PHE A 297 19.61 16.36 -18.36
CA PHE A 297 18.71 15.43 -17.71
C PHE A 297 17.77 14.79 -18.72
N VAL A 298 17.55 13.49 -18.55
CA VAL A 298 16.71 12.68 -19.43
C VAL A 298 15.69 11.96 -18.56
N THR A 299 14.44 12.00 -18.98
CA THR A 299 13.31 11.35 -18.34
C THR A 299 12.39 10.77 -19.40
N GLY A 300 11.20 10.30 -19.04
CA GLY A 300 10.23 9.73 -19.97
C GLY A 300 9.00 9.20 -19.24
N PRO A 301 8.00 8.68 -19.97
CA PRO A 301 6.77 8.15 -19.37
C PRO A 301 7.02 7.05 -18.33
N ALA A 302 8.10 6.26 -18.48
CA ALA A 302 8.49 5.24 -17.51
C ALA A 302 8.88 5.81 -16.13
N PHE A 303 9.38 7.05 -16.07
CA PHE A 303 9.84 7.72 -14.84
C PHE A 303 8.80 8.70 -14.26
N MET A 304 7.59 8.71 -14.81
CA MET A 304 6.54 9.68 -14.45
C MET A 304 6.15 9.60 -12.97
N GLY A 305 6.11 8.39 -12.39
CA GLY A 305 5.80 8.19 -10.97
C GLY A 305 6.80 8.91 -10.05
N GLY A 306 8.10 8.80 -10.36
CA GLY A 306 9.14 9.51 -9.62
C GLY A 306 9.06 11.04 -9.79
N LEU A 307 8.74 11.53 -11.00
CA LEU A 307 8.54 12.96 -11.25
C LEU A 307 7.35 13.53 -10.44
N LEU A 308 6.24 12.80 -10.38
CA LEU A 308 5.08 13.18 -9.56
C LEU A 308 5.43 13.22 -8.08
N SER A 309 6.17 12.21 -7.59
CA SER A 309 6.68 12.18 -6.22
C SER A 309 7.54 13.41 -5.91
N LEU A 310 8.51 13.73 -6.77
CA LEU A 310 9.38 14.89 -6.62
C LEU A 310 8.59 16.20 -6.67
N GLY A 311 7.62 16.33 -7.58
CA GLY A 311 6.74 17.49 -7.66
C GLY A 311 5.94 17.72 -6.36
N ASN A 312 5.43 16.65 -5.75
CA ASN A 312 4.72 16.71 -4.48
C ASN A 312 5.63 17.15 -3.32
N GLU A 313 6.88 16.70 -3.31
CA GLU A 313 7.89 17.08 -2.31
C GLU A 313 8.30 18.55 -2.42
N ILE A 314 8.54 19.05 -3.64
CA ILE A 314 8.84 20.47 -3.89
C ILE A 314 7.62 21.33 -3.54
N SER A 315 6.41 20.87 -3.88
CA SER A 315 5.15 21.55 -3.54
C SER A 315 4.96 21.68 -2.02
N LEU A 316 5.27 20.65 -1.24
CA LEU A 316 5.23 20.72 0.22
C LEU A 316 6.22 21.76 0.77
N SER A 317 7.44 21.78 0.22
CA SER A 317 8.48 22.74 0.62
C SER A 317 8.10 24.17 0.25
N ALA A 318 7.46 24.37 -0.91
CA ALA A 318 6.92 25.66 -1.31
C ALA A 318 5.83 26.12 -0.34
N ASN A 319 4.91 25.24 0.06
CA ASN A 319 3.88 25.55 1.05
C ASN A 319 4.46 25.96 2.42
N HIS A 320 5.50 25.29 2.90
CA HIS A 320 6.21 25.71 4.13
C HIS A 320 6.84 27.10 3.97
N GLN A 321 7.48 27.34 2.82
CA GLN A 321 8.12 28.63 2.55
C GLN A 321 7.10 29.77 2.39
N PHE A 322 5.95 29.51 1.77
CA PHE A 322 4.84 30.47 1.68
C PHE A 322 4.32 30.88 3.07
N ARG A 323 4.13 29.92 3.99
CA ARG A 323 3.71 30.23 5.37
C ARG A 323 4.73 31.10 6.10
N HIS A 324 6.01 30.74 5.99
CA HIS A 324 7.08 31.51 6.59
C HIS A 324 7.14 32.94 6.03
N TYR A 325 6.97 33.10 4.72
CA TYR A 325 6.88 34.42 4.08
C TYR A 325 5.69 35.23 4.60
N ASP A 326 4.50 34.64 4.71
CA ASP A 326 3.31 35.34 5.23
C ASP A 326 3.43 35.74 6.72
N GLU A 327 4.10 34.93 7.53
CA GLU A 327 4.44 35.28 8.93
C GLU A 327 5.34 36.52 8.99
N ILE A 328 6.37 36.59 8.14
CA ILE A 328 7.27 37.75 8.06
C ILE A 328 6.51 38.98 7.57
N GLU A 329 5.70 38.86 6.52
CA GLU A 329 4.89 39.95 5.97
C GLU A 329 3.86 40.48 6.99
N SER A 330 3.26 39.58 7.77
CA SER A 330 2.41 39.97 8.91
C SER A 330 3.20 40.75 9.96
N GLY A 331 4.44 40.35 10.24
CA GLY A 331 5.38 41.08 11.10
C GLY A 331 5.73 42.47 10.55
N VAL A 332 5.95 42.59 9.24
CA VAL A 332 6.19 43.87 8.55
C VAL A 332 4.98 44.80 8.71
N ARG A 333 3.77 44.31 8.42
CA ARG A 333 2.52 45.07 8.61
C ARG A 333 2.37 45.57 10.05
N GLY A 334 2.59 44.70 11.04
CA GLY A 334 2.47 45.07 12.45
C GLY A 334 3.54 46.06 12.94
N VAL A 335 4.73 46.09 12.34
CA VAL A 335 5.75 47.12 12.63
C VAL A 335 5.40 48.44 11.95
N LEU A 336 4.92 48.41 10.71
CA LEU A 336 4.46 49.60 9.99
C LEU A 336 3.31 50.30 10.72
N GLU A 337 2.35 49.53 11.24
CA GLU A 337 1.24 50.09 12.03
C GLU A 337 1.74 50.81 13.29
N LYS A 338 2.74 50.26 13.99
CA LYS A 338 3.36 50.91 15.15
C LYS A 338 4.12 52.18 14.77
N ILE A 339 4.82 52.17 13.63
CA ILE A 339 5.50 53.37 13.12
C ILE A 339 4.47 54.45 12.80
N ASN A 340 3.36 54.12 12.15
CA ASN A 340 2.30 55.08 11.86
C ASN A 340 1.70 55.69 13.14
N ILE A 341 1.46 54.89 14.18
CA ILE A 341 0.99 55.40 15.49
C ILE A 341 2.02 56.39 16.07
N MET A 342 3.32 56.06 15.98
CA MET A 342 4.38 56.96 16.44
C MET A 342 4.49 58.23 15.61
N ASP A 343 4.25 58.17 14.29
CA ASP A 343 4.21 59.36 13.42
C ASP A 343 3.05 60.30 13.80
N GLU A 344 1.90 59.74 14.19
CA GLU A 344 0.77 60.51 14.72
C GLU A 344 1.10 61.16 16.08
N GLU A 345 1.74 60.41 16.99
CA GLU A 345 2.19 60.92 18.30
C GLU A 345 3.23 62.03 18.15
N GLU A 346 4.17 61.88 17.22
CA GLU A 346 5.18 62.90 16.91
C GLU A 346 4.52 64.18 16.39
N TYR A 347 3.57 64.06 15.48
CA TYR A 347 2.81 65.20 14.94
C TYR A 347 2.03 65.95 16.05
N LEU A 348 1.39 65.23 16.97
CA LEU A 348 0.68 65.82 18.11
C LEU A 348 1.64 66.50 19.09
N ALA A 349 2.77 65.86 19.41
CA ALA A 349 3.78 66.43 20.31
C ALA A 349 4.38 67.73 19.76
N LEU A 350 4.66 67.78 18.45
CA LEU A 350 5.11 68.98 17.74
C LEU A 350 4.08 70.12 17.82
N LYS A 351 2.79 69.82 17.63
CA LYS A 351 1.71 70.81 17.73
C LYS A 351 1.54 71.36 19.15
N GLU A 352 1.80 70.54 20.18
CA GLU A 352 1.71 70.93 21.60
C GLU A 352 3.02 71.53 22.16
N GLY A 353 4.09 71.61 21.36
CA GLY A 353 5.39 72.13 21.79
C GLY A 353 6.17 71.21 22.74
N ARG A 354 5.85 69.91 22.78
CA ARG A 354 6.55 68.89 23.60
C ARG A 354 7.65 68.21 22.79
N ARG A 355 8.71 67.74 23.47
CA ARG A 355 9.77 66.92 22.83
C ARG A 355 9.31 65.47 22.70
N PHE A 356 9.54 64.88 21.52
CA PHE A 356 9.27 63.47 21.21
C PHE A 356 10.55 62.63 21.36
N ASP A 357 10.42 61.38 21.82
CA ASP A 357 11.54 60.45 21.97
C ASP A 357 11.70 59.58 20.71
N GLU A 358 12.66 59.96 19.86
CA GLU A 358 12.98 59.25 18.61
C GLU A 358 13.64 57.88 18.82
N GLY A 359 14.09 57.56 20.04
CA GLY A 359 14.83 56.32 20.31
C GLY A 359 14.03 55.05 20.02
N ALA A 360 12.76 55.03 20.42
CA ALA A 360 11.85 53.91 20.16
C ALA A 360 11.51 53.78 18.65
N ARG A 361 11.35 54.90 17.96
CA ARG A 361 11.08 54.95 16.51
C ARG A 361 12.26 54.37 15.71
N ASN A 362 13.47 54.82 16.01
CA ASN A 362 14.69 54.34 15.36
C ASN A 362 14.88 52.82 15.52
N GLN A 363 14.50 52.25 16.66
CA GLN A 363 14.52 50.80 16.88
C GLN A 363 13.48 50.06 16.01
N LEU A 364 12.27 50.61 15.86
CA LEU A 364 11.23 50.04 14.98
C LEU A 364 11.64 50.12 13.51
N GLU A 365 12.23 51.21 13.06
CA GLU A 365 12.73 51.35 11.69
C GLU A 365 13.92 50.41 11.40
N ALA A 366 14.80 50.20 12.37
CA ALA A 366 15.85 49.19 12.27
C ALA A 366 15.26 47.77 12.19
N LYS A 367 14.23 47.47 12.97
CA LYS A 367 13.50 46.19 12.91
C LYS A 367 12.79 46.01 11.57
N LEU A 368 12.17 47.06 11.03
CA LEU A 368 11.52 47.04 9.72
C LEU A 368 12.52 46.72 8.61
N ARG A 369 13.70 47.36 8.61
CA ARG A 369 14.78 47.07 7.65
C ARG A 369 15.21 45.61 7.70
N LYS A 370 15.36 45.04 8.90
CA LYS A 370 15.67 43.60 9.07
C LYS A 370 14.56 42.71 8.52
N LEU A 371 13.31 42.97 8.88
CA LEU A 371 12.17 42.17 8.40
C LEU A 371 12.00 42.23 6.88
N ARG A 372 12.21 43.40 6.26
CA ARG A 372 12.20 43.52 4.78
C ARG A 372 13.32 42.71 4.13
N SER A 373 14.52 42.73 4.70
CA SER A 373 15.62 41.90 4.21
C SER A 373 15.31 40.40 4.31
N GLU A 374 14.70 39.95 5.41
CA GLU A 374 14.27 38.56 5.58
C GLU A 374 13.12 38.20 4.62
N SER A 375 12.17 39.11 4.40
CA SER A 375 11.08 38.94 3.42
C SER A 375 11.64 38.75 2.00
N GLU A 376 12.61 39.58 1.58
CA GLU A 376 13.27 39.44 0.28
C GLU A 376 13.99 38.09 0.15
N ALA A 377 14.72 37.67 1.19
CA ALA A 377 15.38 36.37 1.20
C ALA A 377 14.36 35.21 1.09
N ALA A 378 13.24 35.30 1.82
CA ALA A 378 12.19 34.31 1.81
C ALA A 378 11.47 34.25 0.45
N ALA A 379 11.19 35.40 -0.18
CA ALA A 379 10.60 35.51 -1.52
C ALA A 379 11.53 34.92 -2.59
N LYS A 380 12.84 35.16 -2.48
CA LYS A 380 13.83 34.63 -3.44
C LYS A 380 13.93 33.11 -3.37
N LYS A 381 13.86 32.53 -2.16
CA LYS A 381 13.81 31.06 -1.99
C LYS A 381 12.51 30.48 -2.56
N LEU A 382 11.40 31.19 -2.39
CA LEU A 382 10.10 30.78 -2.94
C LEU A 382 10.10 30.79 -4.48
N ASP A 383 10.65 31.84 -5.10
CA ASP A 383 10.80 31.95 -6.56
C ASP A 383 11.54 30.73 -7.15
N VAL A 384 12.63 30.31 -6.49
CA VAL A 384 13.38 29.12 -6.87
C VAL A 384 12.52 27.85 -6.82
N LEU A 385 11.76 27.64 -5.75
CA LEU A 385 10.87 26.48 -5.60
C LEU A 385 9.74 26.49 -6.65
N MET A 386 9.18 27.66 -6.95
CA MET A 386 8.14 27.81 -7.98
C MET A 386 8.67 27.51 -9.39
N CYS A 387 9.89 27.96 -9.71
CA CYS A 387 10.58 27.60 -10.96
C CYS A 387 10.80 26.09 -11.08
N ASP A 388 11.14 25.43 -9.97
CA ASP A 388 11.34 23.98 -9.91
C ASP A 388 10.00 23.24 -10.13
N ILE A 389 8.91 23.67 -9.48
CA ILE A 389 7.55 23.14 -9.71
C ILE A 389 7.16 23.28 -11.18
N GLN A 390 7.37 24.46 -11.78
CA GLN A 390 7.04 24.70 -13.17
C GLN A 390 7.83 23.80 -14.12
N SER A 391 9.13 23.62 -13.86
CA SER A 391 10.01 22.76 -14.65
C SER A 391 9.60 21.29 -14.55
N CYS A 392 9.27 20.83 -13.34
CA CYS A 392 8.76 19.50 -13.10
C CYS A 392 7.40 19.27 -13.80
N ALA A 393 6.46 20.22 -13.67
CA ALA A 393 5.16 20.15 -14.34
C ALA A 393 5.28 20.15 -15.87
N LYS A 394 6.23 20.91 -16.43
CA LYS A 394 6.54 20.88 -17.87
C LYS A 394 6.99 19.48 -18.30
N LEU A 395 7.94 18.87 -17.59
CA LEU A 395 8.42 17.52 -17.89
C LEU A 395 7.30 16.48 -17.78
N ILE A 396 6.45 16.58 -16.75
CA ILE A 396 5.29 15.69 -16.59
C ILE A 396 4.32 15.84 -17.77
N LYS A 397 3.99 17.07 -18.18
CA LYS A 397 3.13 17.35 -19.35
C LYS A 397 3.74 16.80 -20.64
N GLN A 398 5.06 16.88 -20.82
CA GLN A 398 5.73 16.29 -21.98
C GLN A 398 5.68 14.76 -21.96
N CYS A 399 5.89 14.14 -20.79
CA CYS A 399 5.77 12.68 -20.63
C CYS A 399 4.35 12.20 -20.92
N HIS A 400 3.38 12.99 -20.49
CA HIS A 400 1.97 12.75 -20.71
C HIS A 400 1.58 12.86 -22.19
N ALA A 401 1.99 13.92 -22.88
CA ALA A 401 1.76 14.07 -24.32
C ALA A 401 2.37 12.91 -25.12
N LEU A 402 3.62 12.52 -24.80
CA LEU A 402 4.29 11.40 -25.46
C LEU A 402 3.61 10.05 -25.20
N ALA A 403 3.02 9.87 -24.02
CA ALA A 403 2.25 8.66 -23.69
C ALA A 403 0.92 8.61 -24.48
N ASN A 404 0.26 9.75 -24.67
CA ASN A 404 -1.00 9.83 -25.42
C ASN A 404 -0.78 9.70 -26.94
N GLU A 405 0.24 10.34 -27.53
CA GLU A 405 0.54 10.26 -28.98
C GLU A 405 0.78 8.80 -29.45
N LYS A 406 1.35 7.96 -28.60
CA LYS A 406 1.60 6.54 -28.92
C LYS A 406 0.37 5.65 -28.76
N CYS A 407 -0.72 6.14 -28.16
CA CYS A 407 -1.99 5.43 -28.11
C CYS A 407 -2.77 5.54 -29.43
N GLU A 408 -2.42 6.51 -30.28
CA GLU A 408 -3.04 6.74 -31.60
C GLU A 408 -2.28 6.07 -32.77
N GLY A 409 -1.07 5.57 -32.53
CA GLY A 409 -0.22 4.91 -33.54
C GLY A 409 -0.46 3.40 -33.68
N GLU A 410 -0.42 2.90 -34.92
CA GLU A 410 -0.73 1.53 -35.33
C GLU A 410 0.12 0.42 -34.69
N ASP A 411 -0.50 -0.77 -34.59
CA ASP A 411 -0.01 -2.05 -34.09
C ASP A 411 1.44 -2.39 -34.50
N GLY A 412 2.38 -2.32 -33.55
CA GLY A 412 3.76 -2.76 -33.76
C GLY A 412 4.56 -2.90 -32.48
N GLU A 413 4.70 -4.15 -32.01
CA GLU A 413 5.49 -4.63 -30.86
C GLU A 413 5.02 -4.23 -29.45
N GLN A 414 4.65 -5.25 -28.67
CA GLN A 414 4.38 -5.20 -27.23
C GLN A 414 5.57 -4.64 -26.45
N ARG A 415 5.62 -3.33 -26.31
CA ARG A 415 6.44 -2.64 -25.29
C ARG A 415 5.55 -2.37 -24.09
N ALA A 416 6.13 -2.37 -22.90
CA ALA A 416 5.41 -2.28 -21.62
C ALA A 416 4.75 -0.90 -21.43
N GLN A 417 3.69 -0.63 -22.19
CA GLN A 417 2.93 0.60 -22.16
C GLN A 417 2.19 0.74 -20.82
N LEU A 418 1.93 1.98 -20.40
CA LEU A 418 0.76 2.23 -19.54
C LEU A 418 -0.43 1.69 -20.33
N ILE A 419 -1.19 0.76 -19.74
CA ILE A 419 -2.40 0.24 -20.39
C ILE A 419 -3.42 1.38 -20.36
N VAL A 420 -3.23 2.32 -21.27
CA VAL A 420 -4.18 3.36 -21.60
C VAL A 420 -5.06 2.71 -22.65
N GLN A 421 -6.30 2.40 -22.26
CA GLN A 421 -7.26 1.85 -23.21
C GLN A 421 -7.50 2.89 -24.30
N SER A 422 -7.60 2.45 -25.55
CA SER A 422 -7.92 3.32 -26.68
C SER A 422 -9.21 4.09 -26.39
N GLY A 423 -9.13 5.43 -26.41
CA GLY A 423 -10.23 6.34 -26.04
C GLY A 423 -10.19 6.91 -24.62
N HIS A 424 -9.22 6.54 -23.79
CA HIS A 424 -8.96 7.18 -22.50
C HIS A 424 -7.70 8.04 -22.59
N GLU A 425 -7.83 9.36 -22.55
CA GLU A 425 -6.66 10.22 -22.39
C GLU A 425 -6.20 10.18 -20.92
N LEU A 426 -4.90 10.05 -20.69
CA LEU A 426 -4.37 10.44 -19.39
C LEU A 426 -4.73 11.92 -19.17
N VAL A 427 -4.88 12.38 -17.93
CA VAL A 427 -5.06 13.82 -17.61
C VAL A 427 -4.11 14.20 -16.49
N PHE A 428 -3.31 15.24 -16.70
CA PHE A 428 -2.54 15.86 -15.63
C PHE A 428 -3.41 16.91 -14.94
N ASP A 429 -3.72 16.69 -13.67
CA ASP A 429 -4.53 17.59 -12.86
C ASP A 429 -3.76 18.04 -11.61
N VAL A 430 -4.04 19.26 -11.16
CA VAL A 430 -3.48 19.84 -9.94
C VAL A 430 -4.64 20.17 -9.02
N ALA A 431 -4.80 19.36 -7.98
CA ALA A 431 -5.88 19.51 -7.00
C ALA A 431 -5.38 20.24 -5.74
N GLU A 432 -6.19 21.15 -5.22
CA GLU A 432 -6.02 21.67 -3.86
C GLU A 432 -6.38 20.56 -2.86
N THR A 433 -5.46 20.28 -1.94
CA THR A 433 -5.62 19.23 -0.94
C THR A 433 -5.35 19.76 0.46
N SER A 434 -5.84 19.04 1.47
CA SER A 434 -5.55 19.40 2.85
C SER A 434 -4.08 19.20 3.17
N TYR A 435 -3.59 19.94 4.18
CA TYR A 435 -2.22 19.82 4.63
C TYR A 435 -1.89 18.39 5.11
N PHE A 436 -2.82 17.71 5.78
CA PHE A 436 -2.60 16.34 6.23
C PHE A 436 -2.55 15.34 5.07
N HIS A 437 -3.40 15.52 4.06
CA HIS A 437 -3.37 14.72 2.84
C HIS A 437 -2.04 14.88 2.11
N GLN A 438 -1.57 16.11 1.88
CA GLN A 438 -0.27 16.37 1.24
C GLN A 438 0.89 15.72 1.99
N LEU A 439 0.93 15.86 3.32
CA LEU A 439 1.96 15.22 4.15
C LEU A 439 1.93 13.69 4.05
N SER A 440 0.73 13.11 4.02
CA SER A 440 0.54 11.66 3.90
C SER A 440 0.99 11.15 2.53
N GLU A 441 0.68 11.87 1.46
CA GLU A 441 1.08 11.54 0.10
C GLU A 441 2.62 11.55 -0.07
N VAL A 442 3.31 12.57 0.47
CA VAL A 442 4.79 12.63 0.45
C VAL A 442 5.40 11.46 1.23
N CYS A 443 4.82 11.11 2.39
CA CYS A 443 5.29 9.99 3.18
C CYS A 443 5.01 8.62 2.53
N GLU A 444 3.90 8.46 1.82
CA GLU A 444 3.61 7.24 1.06
C GLU A 444 4.61 7.10 -0.10
N ASN A 445 4.86 8.20 -0.80
CA ASN A 445 5.81 8.22 -1.92
C ASN A 445 7.24 7.88 -1.47
N ALA A 446 7.67 8.28 -0.28
CA ALA A 446 8.96 7.90 0.29
C ALA A 446 9.07 6.43 0.73
N GLU A 447 7.95 5.71 0.90
CA GLU A 447 7.97 4.25 1.10
C GLU A 447 8.10 3.51 -0.25
N ILE A 448 7.65 4.14 -1.34
CA ILE A 448 7.63 3.56 -2.68
C ILE A 448 8.92 3.88 -3.46
N TYR A 449 9.27 5.16 -3.63
CA TYR A 449 10.40 5.62 -4.44
C TYR A 449 11.66 5.85 -3.60
N GLU A 450 12.82 5.42 -4.10
CA GLU A 450 14.10 5.52 -3.38
C GLU A 450 14.65 6.96 -3.33
N SER A 451 14.32 7.75 -4.34
CA SER A 451 14.75 9.13 -4.53
C SER A 451 13.89 10.14 -3.79
N ALA A 452 12.78 9.71 -3.19
CA ALA A 452 11.83 10.56 -2.47
C ALA A 452 12.23 10.72 -1.01
N SER A 453 12.14 11.96 -0.48
CA SER A 453 12.41 12.23 0.94
C SER A 453 11.15 12.67 1.68
N ALA A 454 10.85 11.98 2.78
CA ALA A 454 9.78 12.37 3.69
C ALA A 454 10.26 13.19 4.90
N ASP A 455 11.51 13.66 4.91
CA ASP A 455 12.11 14.32 6.09
C ASP A 455 11.31 15.53 6.58
N ALA A 456 10.82 16.36 5.66
CA ALA A 456 9.99 17.52 5.99
C ALA A 456 8.54 17.14 6.36
N ALA A 457 8.09 15.92 6.02
CA ALA A 457 6.70 15.51 6.14
C ALA A 457 6.42 14.63 7.39
N VAL A 458 7.36 13.77 7.78
CA VAL A 458 7.15 12.78 8.85
C VAL A 458 6.79 13.44 10.18
N MET A 459 7.59 14.41 10.63
CA MET A 459 7.39 15.04 11.94
C MET A 459 6.07 15.83 12.03
N PRO A 460 5.74 16.75 11.09
CA PRO A 460 4.47 17.46 11.13
C PRO A 460 3.27 16.51 11.07
N ARG A 461 3.35 15.45 10.25
CA ARG A 461 2.29 14.45 10.15
C ARG A 461 2.08 13.70 11.46
N THR A 462 3.15 13.22 12.07
CA THR A 462 3.12 12.55 13.36
C THR A 462 2.49 13.43 14.44
N GLN A 463 2.85 14.71 14.49
CA GLN A 463 2.27 15.66 15.43
C GLN A 463 0.76 15.84 15.24
N ILE A 464 0.29 15.90 13.99
CA ILE A 464 -1.15 15.99 13.69
C ILE A 464 -1.88 14.71 14.17
N ILE A 465 -1.30 13.54 13.93
CA ILE A 465 -1.88 12.27 14.37
C ILE A 465 -1.93 12.20 15.89
N ASP A 466 -0.82 12.48 16.58
CA ASP A 466 -0.77 12.43 18.04
C ASP A 466 -1.68 13.48 18.68
N ARG A 467 -1.85 14.66 18.06
CA ARG A 467 -2.85 15.65 18.48
C ARG A 467 -4.27 15.10 18.36
N MET A 468 -4.61 14.47 17.24
CA MET A 468 -5.92 13.84 17.06
C MET A 468 -6.16 12.73 18.09
N VAL A 469 -5.16 11.90 18.36
CA VAL A 469 -5.22 10.85 19.38
C VAL A 469 -5.43 11.45 20.78
N ALA A 470 -4.73 12.53 21.11
CA ALA A 470 -4.88 13.24 22.38
C ALA A 470 -6.28 13.86 22.55
N LEU A 471 -6.85 14.47 21.50
CA LEU A 471 -8.22 15.00 21.50
C LEU A 471 -9.30 13.92 21.73
N ASN A 472 -8.95 12.65 21.54
CA ASN A 472 -9.82 11.50 21.74
C ASN A 472 -9.56 10.74 23.06
N ASP A 473 -8.84 11.35 24.00
CA ASP A 473 -8.44 10.76 25.28
C ASP A 473 -7.68 9.42 25.12
N LEU A 474 -6.90 9.31 24.05
CA LEU A 474 -6.04 8.17 23.76
C LEU A 474 -4.57 8.55 24.02
N LYS A 475 -3.75 7.55 24.35
CA LYS A 475 -2.31 7.76 24.57
C LYS A 475 -1.61 7.95 23.22
N HIS A 476 -0.97 9.11 23.04
CA HIS A 476 -0.08 9.36 21.90
C HIS A 476 1.16 8.48 22.02
N ARG A 477 1.51 7.77 20.94
CA ARG A 477 2.63 6.82 20.93
C ARG A 477 3.62 7.07 19.78
N LEU A 478 3.20 7.74 18.72
CA LEU A 478 4.06 7.96 17.55
C LEU A 478 5.25 8.87 17.89
N PHE A 479 5.05 9.83 18.77
CA PHE A 479 6.10 10.72 19.27
C PHE A 479 7.34 9.97 19.82
N TYR A 480 7.15 8.81 20.44
CA TYR A 480 8.26 8.03 21.03
C TYR A 480 9.01 7.16 20.02
N LEU A 481 8.51 7.05 18.78
CA LEU A 481 9.11 6.24 17.74
C LEU A 481 10.21 7.01 16.99
N ASP A 482 11.16 6.28 16.40
CA ASP A 482 12.16 6.88 15.51
C ASP A 482 11.54 7.36 14.18
N ARG A 483 12.28 8.15 13.40
CA ARG A 483 11.75 8.71 12.13
C ARG A 483 11.30 7.64 11.13
N ARG A 484 12.00 6.51 11.03
CA ARG A 484 11.66 5.43 10.09
C ARG A 484 10.40 4.69 10.55
N GLN A 485 10.28 4.44 11.84
CA GLN A 485 9.10 3.86 12.47
C GLN A 485 7.89 4.79 12.33
N GLN A 486 8.06 6.10 12.57
CA GLN A 486 7.01 7.10 12.35
C GLN A 486 6.53 7.15 10.90
N LEU A 487 7.42 6.97 9.92
CA LEU A 487 7.06 6.88 8.52
C LEU A 487 6.12 5.69 8.26
N VAL A 488 6.56 4.48 8.64
CA VAL A 488 5.84 3.23 8.39
C VAL A 488 4.52 3.17 9.17
N VAL A 489 4.57 3.42 10.48
CA VAL A 489 3.38 3.36 11.33
C VAL A 489 2.39 4.47 10.96
N GLY A 490 2.89 5.66 10.59
CA GLY A 490 2.06 6.75 10.09
C GLY A 490 1.35 6.41 8.78
N ASN A 491 2.05 5.78 7.82
CA ASN A 491 1.42 5.32 6.56
C ASN A 491 0.32 4.29 6.84
N GLN A 492 0.58 3.32 7.72
CA GLN A 492 -0.43 2.33 8.14
C GLN A 492 -1.64 2.96 8.83
N PHE A 493 -1.40 3.96 9.67
CA PHE A 493 -2.46 4.70 10.35
C PHE A 493 -3.37 5.40 9.34
N THR A 494 -2.80 6.13 8.37
CA THR A 494 -3.56 6.79 7.32
C THR A 494 -4.34 5.78 6.47
N ARG A 495 -3.74 4.63 6.11
CA ARG A 495 -4.43 3.55 5.37
C ARG A 495 -5.65 3.02 6.12
N LEU A 496 -5.51 2.76 7.42
CA LEU A 496 -6.65 2.32 8.25
C LEU A 496 -7.77 3.35 8.27
N LEU A 497 -7.42 4.63 8.40
CA LEU A 497 -8.42 5.70 8.42
C LEU A 497 -9.14 5.82 7.09
N LEU A 498 -8.44 5.76 5.96
CA LEU A 498 -9.05 5.79 4.63
C LEU A 498 -9.93 4.57 4.38
N ASP A 499 -9.51 3.38 4.83
CA ASP A 499 -10.32 2.16 4.72
C ASP A 499 -11.63 2.24 5.51
N ARG A 500 -11.62 2.91 6.67
CA ARG A 500 -12.80 3.07 7.53
C ARG A 500 -13.69 4.23 7.12
N LEU A 501 -13.10 5.41 6.89
CA LEU A 501 -13.81 6.67 6.65
C LEU A 501 -14.12 6.93 5.17
N LYS A 502 -13.45 6.23 4.25
CA LYS A 502 -13.71 6.20 2.80
C LYS A 502 -13.55 7.52 2.04
N SER A 503 -13.30 8.63 2.72
CA SER A 503 -13.08 9.96 2.13
C SER A 503 -12.01 10.74 2.90
N TRP A 504 -11.15 11.44 2.17
CA TRP A 504 -10.19 12.38 2.74
C TRP A 504 -10.86 13.50 3.53
N ASP A 505 -12.03 13.99 3.10
CA ASP A 505 -12.77 15.04 3.84
C ASP A 505 -13.12 14.60 5.26
N ARG A 506 -13.49 13.32 5.42
CA ARG A 506 -13.80 12.74 6.74
C ARG A 506 -12.54 12.50 7.56
N VAL A 507 -11.46 12.04 6.92
CA VAL A 507 -10.15 11.91 7.58
C VAL A 507 -9.68 13.27 8.09
N ASP A 508 -9.81 14.32 7.29
CA ASP A 508 -9.40 15.68 7.66
C ASP A 508 -10.28 16.27 8.75
N ALA A 509 -11.59 15.99 8.73
CA ALA A 509 -12.49 16.35 9.82
C ALA A 509 -12.11 15.67 11.15
N LEU A 510 -11.65 14.42 11.11
CA LEU A 510 -11.12 13.72 12.27
C LEU A 510 -9.78 14.31 12.72
N MET A 511 -8.85 14.55 11.80
CA MET A 511 -7.51 15.10 12.10
C MET A 511 -7.56 16.52 12.66
N SER A 512 -8.51 17.34 12.19
CA SER A 512 -8.76 18.69 12.71
C SER A 512 -9.54 18.71 14.03
N GLY A 513 -10.07 17.57 14.47
CA GLY A 513 -10.88 17.46 15.70
C GLY A 513 -12.32 17.98 15.55
N ARG A 514 -12.80 18.22 14.32
CA ARG A 514 -14.22 18.56 14.05
C ARG A 514 -15.14 17.37 14.33
N ILE A 515 -14.63 16.16 14.15
CA ILE A 515 -15.29 14.90 14.47
C ILE A 515 -14.37 14.16 15.45
N LEU A 516 -14.94 13.51 16.47
CA LEU A 516 -14.20 12.64 17.38
C LEU A 516 -14.45 11.18 17.04
N ILE A 517 -13.53 10.30 17.43
CA ILE A 517 -13.62 8.84 17.23
C ILE A 517 -14.89 8.28 17.87
N LYS A 518 -15.34 8.86 18.99
CA LYS A 518 -16.58 8.48 19.68
C LYS A 518 -17.84 8.77 18.85
N ASP A 519 -17.77 9.71 17.91
CA ASP A 519 -18.88 10.12 17.06
C ASP A 519 -19.00 9.20 15.82
N LEU A 520 -18.01 8.34 15.58
CA LEU A 520 -18.01 7.37 14.48
C LEU A 520 -18.87 6.16 14.82
N LEU A 521 -19.96 5.96 14.06
CA LEU A 521 -20.94 4.90 14.27
C LEU A 521 -20.95 3.88 13.11
N GLY A 522 -21.43 2.67 13.41
CA GLY A 522 -21.64 1.63 12.40
C GLY A 522 -20.34 1.18 11.71
N ALA A 523 -20.28 1.28 10.39
CA ALA A 523 -19.15 0.82 9.56
C ALA A 523 -17.90 1.71 9.69
N GLU A 524 -18.03 2.92 10.23
CA GLU A 524 -16.93 3.88 10.42
C GLU A 524 -16.32 3.78 11.83
N LYS A 525 -16.87 2.93 12.70
CA LYS A 525 -16.42 2.79 14.09
C LYS A 525 -14.97 2.28 14.13
N ILE A 526 -14.09 3.08 14.73
CA ILE A 526 -12.70 2.71 15.00
C ILE A 526 -12.60 2.34 16.48
N THR A 527 -12.20 1.10 16.77
CA THR A 527 -12.04 0.66 18.16
C THR A 527 -10.63 0.94 18.67
N ARG A 528 -10.47 1.07 20.00
CA ARG A 528 -9.14 1.19 20.63
C ARG A 528 -8.21 0.04 20.25
N ARG A 529 -8.75 -1.16 20.03
CA ARG A 529 -7.97 -2.34 19.61
C ARG A 529 -7.43 -2.22 18.19
N ASP A 530 -8.18 -1.60 17.28
CA ASP A 530 -7.71 -1.35 15.91
C ASP A 530 -6.47 -0.44 15.94
N LEU A 531 -6.53 0.60 16.77
CA LEU A 531 -5.41 1.53 16.98
C LEU A 531 -4.22 0.83 17.66
N ASP A 532 -4.45 0.09 18.75
CA ASP A 532 -3.39 -0.67 19.44
C ASP A 532 -2.76 -1.74 18.53
N SER A 533 -3.51 -2.32 17.58
CA SER A 533 -2.98 -3.31 16.64
C SER A 533 -1.98 -2.73 15.65
N ILE A 534 -2.17 -1.47 15.21
CA ILE A 534 -1.22 -0.78 14.33
C ILE A 534 0.12 -0.58 15.07
N PHE A 535 0.06 -0.12 16.32
CA PHE A 535 1.26 0.07 17.14
C PHE A 535 2.01 -1.24 17.41
N ASN A 536 1.32 -2.39 17.46
CA ASN A 536 1.93 -3.67 17.80
C ASN A 536 2.31 -4.55 16.60
N SER A 537 1.69 -4.38 15.42
CA SER A 537 1.75 -5.35 14.31
C SER A 537 3.03 -5.35 13.49
N ARG A 538 3.84 -4.27 13.50
CA ARG A 538 5.13 -4.22 12.79
C ARG A 538 6.34 -3.73 13.60
N VAL A 539 6.16 -3.23 14.82
CA VAL A 539 7.34 -2.96 15.68
C VAL A 539 8.12 -4.25 15.96
N LYS A 540 7.42 -5.40 16.06
CA LYS A 540 8.04 -6.74 16.12
C LYS A 540 8.70 -7.20 14.81
N SER A 541 8.25 -6.76 13.63
CA SER A 541 8.83 -7.18 12.35
C SER A 541 10.09 -6.40 11.97
N ILE A 542 10.35 -5.26 12.61
CA ILE A 542 11.55 -4.43 12.41
C ILE A 542 12.66 -4.79 13.43
N GLY A 543 12.41 -5.75 14.33
CA GLY A 543 13.44 -6.31 15.22
C GLY A 543 13.87 -5.42 16.38
N LEU A 544 13.01 -4.52 16.86
CA LEU A 544 13.30 -3.67 18.01
C LEU A 544 12.18 -3.77 19.05
N GLU A 545 12.56 -4.10 20.30
CA GLU A 545 11.66 -4.16 21.44
C GLU A 545 11.13 -2.75 21.76
N VAL A 546 9.81 -2.62 21.87
CA VAL A 546 9.21 -1.46 22.56
C VAL A 546 9.59 -1.61 24.03
N VAL A 547 10.50 -0.77 24.51
CA VAL A 547 10.63 -0.56 25.96
C VAL A 547 9.38 0.20 26.38
N ASP A 548 8.42 -0.53 26.95
CA ASP A 548 7.26 0.08 27.59
C ASP A 548 7.78 0.99 28.71
N GLY A 549 7.75 2.30 28.47
CA GLY A 549 7.90 3.31 29.51
C GLY A 549 6.71 3.20 30.46
N SER A 550 7.01 2.78 31.69
CA SER A 550 6.13 2.66 32.85
C SER A 550 5.18 3.83 33.05
#